data_AF-A0A9C8N1C0-F1
#
_entry.id   AF-A0A9C8N1C0-F1
#
_cell.length_a   1.000
_cell.length_b   1.000
_cell.length_c   1.000
_cell.angle_alpha   90.00
_cell.angle_beta   90.00
_cell.angle_gamma   90.00
#
_symmetry.space_group_name_H-M   'P 1'
#
loop_
_entity.id
_entity.type
_entity.pdbx_description
1 polymer ?
#
loop_
_entity_poly.entity_id
_entity_poly.type
_entity_poly.pdbx_seq_one_letter_code
_entity_poly.pdbx_strand_id
1 'polypeptide(L)'
;TYPYSNLFSIAELESPTGETIKDSLQYRMALPDGTWLGKGFGSMKENKLWYKENIIFPTSGVYHVRLSQAMRKNGSVNGVVNLKGVTDVGFEIEKSLE
;
A
#
# COMPACT_ATOMS: atom_id res chain seq x y z
N THR A 1 -2.94 -10.71 14.80
CA THR A 1 -1.72 -9.90 14.82
C THR A 1 -0.91 -10.10 13.56
N TYR A 2 -0.53 -8.99 12.94
CA TYR A 2 0.42 -8.92 11.82
C TYR A 2 1.85 -9.11 12.34
N PRO A 3 2.69 -9.97 11.72
CA PRO A 3 3.97 -10.34 12.33
C PRO A 3 5.18 -9.49 11.88
N TYR A 4 4.98 -8.46 11.05
CA TYR A 4 6.06 -7.65 10.49
C TYR A 4 5.95 -6.18 10.92
N SER A 5 7.08 -5.49 11.07
CA SER A 5 7.12 -4.06 11.38
C SER A 5 7.01 -3.18 10.12
N ASN A 6 6.90 -3.78 8.94
CA ASN A 6 6.84 -3.11 7.64
C ASN A 6 5.85 -3.77 6.70
N LEU A 7 5.50 -3.05 5.64
CA LEU A 7 4.69 -3.52 4.52
C LEU A 7 5.36 -3.10 3.22
N PHE A 8 5.58 -4.06 2.32
CA PHE A 8 6.00 -3.81 0.96
C PHE A 8 4.82 -4.02 0.02
N SER A 9 4.60 -3.07 -0.86
CA SER A 9 3.51 -3.10 -1.83
C SER A 9 4.01 -2.62 -3.18
N ILE A 10 3.34 -3.08 -4.22
CA ILE A 10 3.58 -2.70 -5.61
C ILE A 10 2.28 -2.09 -6.10
N ALA A 11 2.35 -0.83 -6.49
CA ALA A 11 1.24 -0.12 -7.09
C ALA A 11 1.49 0.06 -8.58
N GLU A 12 0.49 -0.28 -9.38
CA GLU A 12 0.49 -0.08 -10.83
C GLU A 12 -0.66 0.86 -11.18
N LEU A 13 -0.35 1.92 -11.92
CA LEU A 13 -1.32 2.87 -12.45
C LEU A 13 -1.25 2.81 -13.98
N GLU A 14 -2.28 2.25 -14.59
CA GLU A 14 -2.45 2.17 -16.04
C GLU A 14 -3.32 3.35 -16.51
N SER A 15 -2.80 4.11 -17.47
CA SER A 15 -3.47 5.25 -18.08
C SER A 15 -4.51 4.82 -19.12
N PRO A 16 -5.42 5.72 -19.54
CA PRO A 16 -6.35 5.45 -20.63
C PRO A 16 -5.66 5.11 -21.97
N THR A 17 -4.40 5.49 -22.14
CA THR A 17 -3.60 5.19 -23.33
C THR A 17 -2.86 3.85 -23.24
N GLY A 18 -2.97 3.13 -22.12
CA GLY A 18 -2.33 1.84 -21.86
C GLY A 18 -0.93 1.93 -21.25
N GLU A 19 -0.42 3.14 -21.01
CA GLU A 19 0.87 3.31 -20.33
C GLU A 19 0.72 2.95 -18.86
N THR A 20 1.59 2.07 -18.36
CA THR A 20 1.57 1.62 -16.95
C THR A 20 2.78 2.14 -16.20
N ILE A 21 2.54 2.89 -15.13
CA ILE A 21 3.56 3.26 -14.15
C ILE A 21 3.52 2.26 -13.01
N LYS A 22 4.68 1.72 -12.64
CA LYS A 22 4.83 0.72 -11.59
C LYS A 22 5.80 1.19 -10.52
N ASP A 23 5.34 1.25 -9.28
CA ASP A 23 6.10 1.74 -8.13
C ASP A 23 6.22 0.67 -7.05
N SER A 24 7.37 0.63 -6.37
CA SER A 24 7.58 -0.18 -5.18
C SER A 24 7.50 0.70 -3.94
N LEU A 25 6.58 0.37 -3.04
CA LEU A 25 6.23 1.14 -1.85
C LEU A 25 6.65 0.36 -0.61
N GLN A 26 7.28 1.07 0.33
CA GLN A 26 7.66 0.52 1.63
C GLN A 26 7.12 1.40 2.74
N TYR A 27 6.36 0.78 3.65
CA TYR A 27 5.77 1.45 4.80
C TYR A 27 6.31 0.87 6.09
N ARG A 28 6.53 1.73 7.07
CA ARG A 28 6.73 1.33 8.46
C ARG A 28 5.35 1.13 9.10
N MET A 29 5.14 -0.02 9.72
CA MET A 29 3.89 -0.39 10.40
C MET A 29 4.04 -0.38 11.92
N ALA A 30 5.26 -0.45 12.45
CA ALA A 30 5.54 -0.36 13.88
C ALA A 30 6.84 0.40 14.17
N LEU A 31 6.93 1.00 15.35
CA LEU A 31 8.15 1.57 15.92
C LEU A 31 9.15 0.47 16.33
N PRO A 32 10.44 0.81 16.57
CA PRO A 32 11.45 -0.17 16.98
C PRO A 32 11.14 -0.90 18.30
N ASP A 33 10.33 -0.29 19.17
CA ASP A 33 9.85 -0.87 20.44
C ASP A 33 8.66 -1.84 20.25
N GLY A 34 8.17 -2.00 19.01
CA GLY A 34 7.03 -2.85 18.67
C GLY A 34 5.67 -2.15 18.71
N THR A 35 5.61 -0.87 19.05
CA THR A 35 4.36 -0.10 19.07
C THR A 35 3.82 0.08 17.64
N TRP A 36 2.60 -0.38 17.38
CA TRP A 36 1.96 -0.25 16.06
C TRP A 36 1.64 1.20 15.70
N LEU A 37 1.96 1.56 14.46
CA LEU A 37 1.56 2.81 13.84
C LEU A 37 0.12 2.72 13.29
N GLY A 38 -0.52 3.88 13.13
CA GLY A 38 -1.91 4.00 12.69
C GLY A 38 -2.86 4.43 13.80
N LYS A 39 -4.10 4.73 13.41
CA LYS A 39 -5.18 5.15 14.31
C LYS A 39 -6.09 3.95 14.61
N GLY A 40 -6.83 3.98 15.71
CA GLY A 40 -7.77 2.91 16.07
C GLY A 40 -7.58 2.36 17.49
N PHE A 41 -8.62 1.67 17.95
CA PHE A 41 -8.74 1.16 19.32
C PHE A 41 -8.29 -0.30 19.45
N GLY A 42 -7.64 -0.62 20.56
CA GLY A 42 -7.16 -1.98 20.86
C GLY A 42 -6.16 -2.50 19.82
N SER A 43 -6.41 -3.71 19.32
CA SER A 43 -5.54 -4.40 18.37
C SER A 43 -5.76 -4.02 16.90
N MET A 44 -6.79 -3.22 16.60
CA MET A 44 -7.08 -2.78 15.23
C MET A 44 -6.41 -1.44 14.97
N LYS A 45 -5.66 -1.36 13.86
CA LYS A 45 -4.94 -0.17 13.45
C LYS A 45 -5.19 0.11 11.97
N GLU A 46 -5.74 1.27 11.69
CA GLU A 46 -5.95 1.81 10.35
C GLU A 46 -4.76 2.70 9.98
N ASN A 47 -4.21 2.47 8.79
CA ASN A 47 -3.08 3.21 8.26
C ASN A 47 -3.47 3.86 6.93
N LYS A 48 -3.37 5.19 6.87
CA LYS A 48 -3.46 5.95 5.63
C LYS A 48 -2.06 6.12 5.05
N LEU A 49 -1.77 5.39 3.99
CA LEU A 49 -0.43 5.21 3.43
C LEU A 49 -0.35 5.90 2.07
N TRP A 50 0.62 6.80 1.90
CA TRP A 50 0.76 7.60 0.68
C TRP A 50 1.29 6.77 -0.50
N TYR A 51 0.66 6.93 -1.67
CA TYR A 51 1.14 6.39 -2.94
C TYR A 51 1.77 7.49 -3.83
N LYS A 52 0.95 8.45 -4.29
CA LYS A 52 1.39 9.60 -5.08
C LYS A 52 0.73 10.87 -4.54
N GLU A 53 1.48 11.96 -4.58
CA GLU A 53 1.01 13.30 -4.23
C GLU A 53 1.03 14.19 -5.47
N ASN A 54 0.09 15.13 -5.56
CA ASN A 54 0.01 16.12 -6.64
C ASN A 54 0.08 15.51 -8.06
N ILE A 55 -0.50 14.32 -8.23
CA ILE A 55 -0.58 13.68 -9.53
C ILE A 55 -1.49 14.49 -10.47
N ILE A 56 -1.00 14.72 -11.67
CA ILE A 56 -1.78 15.29 -12.76
C ILE A 56 -2.27 14.13 -13.63
N PHE A 57 -3.55 14.13 -13.97
CA PHE A 57 -4.16 13.18 -14.90
C PHE A 57 -4.30 13.87 -16.27
N PRO A 58 -3.30 13.77 -17.17
CA PRO A 58 -3.27 14.57 -18.40
C PRO A 58 -4.26 14.10 -19.47
N THR A 59 -4.75 12.87 -19.39
CA THR A 59 -5.65 12.28 -20.39
C THR A 59 -6.98 11.91 -19.73
N SER A 60 -8.08 12.36 -20.32
CA SER A 60 -9.41 11.95 -19.89
C SER A 60 -9.66 10.48 -20.26
N GLY A 61 -10.17 9.69 -19.32
CA GLY A 61 -10.55 8.30 -19.55
C GLY A 61 -10.49 7.45 -18.28
N VAL A 62 -10.53 6.14 -18.46
CA VAL A 62 -10.48 5.17 -17.36
C VAL A 62 -9.04 4.85 -17.01
N TYR A 63 -8.67 5.14 -15.77
CA TYR A 63 -7.41 4.68 -15.17
C TYR A 63 -7.65 3.41 -14.38
N HIS A 64 -6.71 2.47 -14.44
CA HIS A 64 -6.76 1.25 -13.63
C HIS A 64 -5.67 1.27 -12.58
N VAL A 65 -6.05 1.13 -11.32
CA VAL A 65 -5.11 0.97 -10.21
C VAL A 65 -5.08 -0.50 -9.82
N ARG A 66 -3.87 -1.09 -9.80
CA ARG A 66 -3.64 -2.43 -9.25
C ARG A 66 -2.69 -2.31 -8.07
N LEU A 67 -3.14 -2.80 -6.92
CA LEU A 67 -2.33 -2.88 -5.72
C LEU A 67 -2.04 -4.34 -5.42
N SER A 68 -0.77 -4.66 -5.25
CA SER A 68 -0.32 -5.99 -4.83
C SER A 68 0.70 -5.87 -3.70
N GLN A 69 0.83 -6.92 -2.90
CA GLN A 69 1.84 -6.97 -1.84
C GLN A 69 3.06 -7.77 -2.31
N ALA A 70 4.24 -7.36 -1.84
CA ALA A 70 5.52 -7.98 -2.19
C ALA A 70 6.29 -8.46 -0.94
N MET A 71 5.57 -8.98 0.05
CA MET A 71 6.16 -9.50 1.27
C MET A 71 6.78 -10.87 1.06
N ARG A 72 7.92 -11.10 1.70
CA ARG A 72 8.65 -12.38 1.68
C ARG A 72 9.21 -12.68 3.07
N LYS A 73 9.21 -13.95 3.47
CA LYS A 73 9.89 -14.41 4.68
C LYS A 73 11.38 -14.58 4.41
N ASN A 74 12.22 -14.13 5.34
CA ASN A 74 13.66 -14.39 5.24
C ASN A 74 13.91 -15.91 5.15
N GLY A 75 14.81 -16.32 4.26
CA GLY A 75 15.12 -17.73 3.99
C GLY A 75 14.08 -18.50 3.16
N SER A 76 12.92 -17.92 2.82
CA SER A 76 11.98 -18.55 1.89
C SER A 76 12.26 -18.09 0.46
N VAL A 77 12.07 -18.93 -0.56
CA VAL A 77 12.11 -18.52 -1.98
C VAL A 77 10.79 -17.89 -2.43
N ASN A 78 9.70 -18.37 -1.85
CA ASN A 78 8.34 -17.97 -2.24
C ASN A 78 7.91 -16.69 -1.52
N GLY A 79 7.09 -15.89 -2.20
CA GLY A 79 6.38 -14.77 -1.58
C GLY A 79 5.37 -15.23 -0.54
N VAL A 80 5.04 -14.35 0.39
CA VAL A 80 3.89 -14.55 1.27
C VAL A 80 2.63 -14.40 0.41
N VAL A 81 1.70 -15.36 0.45
CA VAL A 81 0.44 -15.25 -0.31
C VAL A 81 -0.57 -14.41 0.46
N ASN A 82 -0.79 -14.75 1.74
CA ASN A 82 -1.74 -14.06 2.62
C ASN A 82 -1.01 -13.29 3.72
N LEU A 83 -1.29 -12.00 3.84
CA LEU A 83 -0.79 -11.17 4.93
C LEU A 83 -1.63 -11.37 6.18
N LYS A 84 -1.31 -12.40 6.97
CA LYS A 84 -2.00 -12.68 8.24
C LYS A 84 -2.03 -11.43 9.11
N GLY A 85 -3.23 -10.99 9.51
CA GLY A 85 -3.43 -9.83 10.37
C GLY A 85 -3.76 -8.52 9.65
N VAL A 86 -3.66 -8.50 8.31
CA VAL A 86 -4.33 -7.47 7.49
C VAL A 86 -5.74 -7.98 7.23
N THR A 87 -6.75 -7.21 7.63
CA THR A 87 -8.17 -7.60 7.46
C THR A 87 -8.74 -7.05 6.16
N ASP A 88 -8.42 -5.80 5.85
CA ASP A 88 -9.02 -5.06 4.74
C ASP A 88 -7.97 -4.16 4.08
N VAL A 89 -8.18 -3.89 2.79
CA VAL A 89 -7.37 -2.97 1.98
C VAL A 89 -8.30 -2.12 1.13
N GLY A 90 -8.09 -0.81 1.17
CA GLY A 90 -8.81 0.16 0.35
C GLY A 90 -7.84 1.05 -0.42
N PHE A 91 -8.35 1.71 -1.46
CA PHE A 91 -7.63 2.73 -2.20
C PHE A 91 -8.49 3.99 -2.23
N GLU A 92 -7.91 5.13 -1.88
CA GLU A 92 -8.58 6.42 -1.78
C GLU A 92 -7.87 7.42 -2.69
N ILE A 93 -8.66 8.24 -3.40
CA ILE A 93 -8.17 9.36 -4.20
C ILE A 93 -8.79 10.62 -3.61
N GLU A 94 -7.95 11.56 -3.20
CA GLU A 94 -8.37 12.84 -2.67
C GLU A 94 -8.01 13.95 -3.65
N LYS A 95 -8.88 14.94 -3.78
CA LYS A 95 -8.56 16.16 -4.52
C LYS A 95 -7.44 16.88 -3.77
N SER A 96 -6.37 17.24 -4.46
CA SER A 96 -5.33 18.08 -3.86
C SER A 96 -5.94 19.42 -3.44
N LEU A 97 -5.72 19.80 -2.19
CA LEU A 97 -6.11 21.11 -1.69
C LEU A 97 -5.02 22.08 -2.16
N GLU A 98 -5.36 22.92 -3.14
CA GLU A 98 -4.57 24.10 -3.50
C GLU A 98 -4.51 25.10 -2.34
#